data_AF-A0A524BL11-F1
#
_entry.id   AF-A0A524BL11-F1
#
_cell.length_a   1.000
_cell.length_b   1.000
_cell.length_c   1.000
_cell.angle_alpha   90.00
_cell.angle_beta   90.00
_cell.angle_gamma   90.00
#
_symmetry.space_group_name_H-M   'P 1'
#
loop_
_entity.id
_entity.type
_entity.pdbx_description
1 polymer ?
#
loop_
_entity_poly.entity_id
_entity_poly.type
_entity_poly.pdbx_seq_one_letter_code
_entity_poly.pdbx_strand_id
1 'polypeptide(L)' 'MSPLEAINALGHEEIVVRQDPASGYRAIIALHSTALGPATGGTRLWSYDSFDDALLDALRLSRGMTYK' A
#
# COMPACT_ATOMS: atom_id res chain seq x y z
N MET A 1 5.22 12.54 1.63
CA MET A 1 3.93 12.68 2.35
C MET A 1 3.94 11.73 3.53
N SER A 2 3.47 12.08 4.73
CA SER A 2 3.45 11.08 5.80
C SER A 2 2.42 9.99 5.51
N PRO A 3 2.67 8.71 5.88
CA PRO A 3 1.69 7.64 5.66
C PRO A 3 0.32 7.92 6.31
N LEU A 4 0.30 8.61 7.46
CA LEU A 4 -0.93 8.98 8.15
C LEU A 4 -1.75 10.02 7.39
N GLU A 5 -1.09 11.02 6.79
CA GLU A 5 -1.76 11.98 5.90
C GLU A 5 -2.33 11.27 4.67
N ALA A 6 -1.60 10.31 4.10
CA ALA A 6 -2.04 9.54 2.94
C ALA A 6 -3.31 8.71 3.22
N ILE A 7 -3.38 8.06 4.40
CA ILE A 7 -4.57 7.32 4.88
C ILE A 7 -5.80 8.23 4.86
N ASN A 8 -5.70 9.40 5.50
CA ASN A 8 -6.82 10.33 5.60
C ASN A 8 -7.20 10.95 4.25
N ALA A 9 -6.22 11.30 3.42
CA ALA A 9 -6.46 11.96 2.15
C ALA A 9 -7.08 11.03 1.09
N LEU A 10 -6.76 9.74 1.13
CA LEU A 10 -7.20 8.77 0.12
C LEU A 10 -8.26 7.79 0.63
N GLY A 11 -8.61 7.85 1.91
CA GLY A 11 -9.65 7.02 2.53
C GLY A 11 -9.24 5.56 2.73
N HIS A 12 -7.94 5.29 2.91
CA HIS A 12 -7.45 3.95 3.22
C HIS A 12 -7.73 3.59 4.68
N GLU A 13 -7.96 2.32 4.97
CA GLU A 13 -8.15 1.82 6.34
C GLU A 13 -6.79 1.54 7.01
N GLU A 14 -5.80 1.03 6.26
CA GLU A 14 -4.50 0.64 6.83
C GLU A 14 -3.35 0.74 5.83
N ILE A 15 -2.16 1.08 6.32
CA ILE A 15 -0.89 0.93 5.61
C ILE A 15 0.07 0.16 6.51
N VAL A 16 0.57 -0.97 6.03
CA VAL A 16 1.59 -1.77 6.73
C VAL A 16 2.89 -1.69 5.94
N VAL A 17 3.94 -1.20 6.60
CA VAL A 17 5.31 -1.23 6.07
C VAL A 17 6.06 -2.36 6.76
N ARG A 18 6.64 -3.28 5.99
CA ARG A 18 7.50 -4.36 6.49
C ARG A 18 8.89 -4.23 5.90
N GLN A 19 9.87 -4.46 6.75
CA GLN A 19 11.27 -4.50 6.36
C GLN A 19 11.95 -5.68 7.08
N ASP A 20 12.74 -6.44 6.33
CA ASP A 20 13.68 -7.41 6.88
C ASP A 20 15.09 -7.07 6.38
N PRO A 21 15.96 -6.51 7.25
CA PRO A 21 17.32 -6.15 6.87
C PRO A 21 18.18 -7.33 6.45
N ALA A 22 17.93 -8.55 6.96
CA ALA A 22 18.77 -9.72 6.66
C ALA A 22 18.63 -10.17 5.21
N SER A 23 17.41 -10.13 4.66
CA SER A 23 17.13 -10.42 3.26
C SER A 23 17.15 -9.18 2.36
N GLY A 24 17.21 -7.97 2.93
CA GLY A 24 17.03 -6.72 2.21
C GLY A 24 15.57 -6.46 1.78
N TYR A 25 14.63 -7.28 2.25
CA TYR A 25 13.21 -7.18 1.89
C TYR A 25 12.58 -5.90 2.43
N ARG A 26 11.79 -5.25 1.59
CA ARG A 26 10.92 -4.13 1.93
C ARG A 26 9.61 -4.28 1.20
N ALA A 27 8.50 -4.07 1.90
CA ALA A 27 7.18 -4.12 1.32
C ALA A 27 6.24 -3.10 1.95
N ILE A 28 5.29 -2.67 1.13
CA ILE A 28 4.17 -1.81 1.51
C ILE A 28 2.90 -2.59 1.19
N ILE A 29 2.04 -2.76 2.18
CA ILE A 29 0.71 -3.32 2.03
C ILE A 29 -0.25 -2.17 2.30
N ALA A 30 -0.97 -1.73 1.28
CA ALA A 30 -1.99 -0.70 1.40
C ALA A 30 -3.37 -1.35 1.36
N LEU A 31 -4.16 -1.17 2.40
CA LEU A 31 -5.53 -1.66 2.48
C LEU A 31 -6.48 -0.46 2.33
N HIS A 32 -7.21 -0.41 1.22
CA HIS A 32 -8.14 0.69 0.97
C HIS A 32 -9.47 0.48 1.69
N SER A 33 -10.17 -0.64 1.47
CA SER A 33 -11.36 -0.96 2.26
C SER A 33 -11.64 -2.45 2.42
N THR A 34 -12.20 -2.81 3.57
CA THR A 34 -12.74 -4.14 3.90
C THR A 34 -14.27 -4.18 4.03
N ALA A 35 -14.99 -3.12 3.62
CA ALA A 35 -16.43 -2.99 3.83
C ALA A 35 -17.28 -4.14 3.24
N LEU A 36 -16.81 -4.79 2.17
CA LEU A 36 -17.49 -5.93 1.52
C LEU A 36 -16.89 -7.29 1.88
N GLY A 37 -15.94 -7.34 2.82
CA GLY A 37 -15.23 -8.54 3.23
C GLY A 37 -13.70 -8.38 3.20
N PRO A 38 -12.95 -9.49 3.33
CA PRO A 38 -11.49 -9.45 3.31
C PRO A 38 -10.94 -8.81 2.02
N ALA A 39 -9.99 -7.89 2.18
CA ALA A 39 -9.32 -7.26 1.03
C ALA A 39 -8.52 -8.31 0.23
N THR A 40 -8.64 -8.24 -1.10
CA THR A 40 -7.85 -9.07 -2.02
C THR A 40 -7.08 -8.17 -2.98
N GLY A 41 -5.85 -8.56 -3.29
CA GLY A 41 -4.94 -7.78 -4.13
C GLY A 41 -3.74 -8.60 -4.57
N GLY A 42 -3.14 -8.20 -5.69
CA GLY A 42 -1.90 -8.82 -6.17
C GLY A 42 -0.66 -8.25 -5.48
N THR A 43 0.41 -9.02 -5.44
CA THR A 43 1.74 -8.56 -5.02
C THR A 43 2.53 -8.09 -6.24
N ARG A 44 3.01 -6.85 -6.22
CA ARG A 44 3.90 -6.30 -7.24
C ARG A 44 5.32 -6.21 -6.68
N LEU A 45 6.27 -6.79 -7.39
CA LEU A 45 7.70 -6.58 -7.18
C LEU A 45 8.22 -5.64 -8.27
N TRP A 46 8.67 -4.46 -7.87
CA TRP A 46 9.14 -3.42 -8.79
C TRP A 46 10.19 -2.53 -8.13
N SER A 47 11.08 -1.95 -8.94
CA SER A 47 12.08 -0.98 -8.49
C SER A 47 11.52 0.42 -8.58
N TYR A 48 11.52 1.14 -7.46
CA TYR A 48 11.10 2.54 -7.38
C TYR A 48 12.29 3.41 -6.99
N ASP A 49 12.30 4.65 -7.48
CA ASP A 49 13.35 5.62 -7.17
C ASP A 49 13.28 6.11 -5.72
N SER A 50 12.08 6.11 -5.13
CA SER A 50 11.86 6.50 -3.74
C SER A 50 10.79 5.66 -3.03
N PHE A 51 10.77 5.75 -1.70
CA PHE A 51 9.70 5.16 -0.89
C PHE A 51 8.35 5.81 -1.17
N ASP A 52 8.32 7.13 -1.40
CA ASP A 52 7.09 7.88 -1.66
C ASP A 52 6.46 7.43 -2.99
N ASP A 53 7.25 7.12 -4.01
CA ASP A 53 6.76 6.57 -5.30
C ASP A 53 6.15 5.18 -5.11
N ALA A 54 6.81 4.31 -4.35
CA ALA A 54 6.31 2.98 -4.04
C ALA A 54 5.02 3.04 -3.21
N LEU A 55 4.96 3.96 -2.24
CA LEU A 55 3.80 4.18 -1.39
C LEU A 55 2.60 4.67 -2.22
N LEU A 56 2.81 5.67 -3.08
CA LEU A 56 1.76 6.21 -3.94
C LEU A 56 1.19 5.16 -4.90
N ASP A 57 2.05 4.32 -5.49
CA ASP A 57 1.57 3.24 -6.37
C ASP A 57 0.76 2.20 -5.58
N ALA A 58 1.24 1.76 -4.40
CA ALA A 58 0.51 0.83 -3.56
C ALA A 58 -0.88 1.35 -3.16
N LEU A 59 -0.97 2.63 -2.78
CA LEU A 59 -2.24 3.30 -2.43
C LEU A 59 -3.20 3.37 -3.61
N ARG A 60 -2.70 3.76 -4.79
CA ARG A 60 -3.51 3.86 -6.01
C ARG A 60 -4.04 2.49 -6.46
N LEU A 61 -3.19 1.47 -6.42
CA LEU A 61 -3.55 0.12 -6.81
C LEU A 61 -4.58 -0.50 -5.87
N SER A 62 -4.40 -0.39 -4.56
CA SER A 62 -5.34 -0.95 -3.58
C SER A 62 -6.72 -0.29 -3.68
N ARG A 63 -6.77 1.02 -3.92
CA ARG A 63 -8.02 1.72 -4.21
C ARG A 63 -8.68 1.20 -5.48
N GLY A 64 -7.90 0.98 -6.55
CA GLY A 64 -8.40 0.36 -7.78
C GLY A 64 -9.00 -1.03 -7.55
N MET A 65 -8.40 -1.83 -6.66
CA MET A 65 -8.90 -3.16 -6.30
C MET A 65 -10.23 -3.11 -5.54
N THR A 66 -10.48 -2.09 -4.72
CA THR A 66 -11.80 -1.94 -4.07
C THR A 66 -12.93 -1.70 -5.06
N TYR A 67 -12.68 -0.99 -6.17
CA TYR A 67 -13.70 -0.68 -7.17
C TYR A 67 -13.87 -1.73 -8.27
N LYS A 68 -12.93 -2.65 -8.39
CA LYS A 68 -12.93 -3.70 -9.43
C LYS A 68 -13.87 -4.83 -9.05
#